data_AF-A0A967C7E1-F1
#
_entry.id   AF-A0A967C7E1-F1
#
_cell.length_a   1.000
_cell.length_b   1.000
_cell.length_c   1.000
_cell.angle_alpha   90.00
_cell.angle_beta   90.00
_cell.angle_gamma   90.00
#
_symmetry.space_group_name_H-M   'P 1'
#
loop_
_entity.id
_entity.type
_entity.pdbx_description
1 polymer ?
#
loop_
_entity_poly.entity_id
_entity_poly.type
_entity_poly.pdbx_seq_one_letter_code
_entity_poly.pdbx_strand_id
1 'polypeptide(L)'
;MSHPAPDPVFEGVYGPFSITATDRREVLGYRLALLTAAIAQAALLAQWHWLGSAWLWPWLLPMAAGLGLALRWIHIYLRPLHRALQLLWLLGCLGFAALALTAGPGAMAASLAADGRWIWAVGPFFAALAGIGFKEFFCFRRPEAIGVTLLLPVALLGHLSGLLTAGATGSLLALEAALLLVLCLRKFPMPAAADVGDKSVFAYLEAQRHAASGA
;
A
#
# COMPACT_ATOMS: atom_id res chain seq x y z
N MET A 1 18.79 35.61 -16.45
CA MET A 1 18.12 34.96 -15.29
C MET A 1 16.79 34.44 -15.78
N SER A 2 16.65 33.14 -15.99
CA SER A 2 15.38 32.53 -16.39
C SER A 2 14.44 32.52 -15.19
N HIS A 3 13.35 33.29 -15.26
CA HIS A 3 12.26 33.12 -14.30
C HIS A 3 11.75 31.67 -14.42
N PRO A 4 11.57 30.93 -13.30
CA PRO A 4 10.90 29.64 -13.38
C PRO A 4 9.51 29.86 -13.96
N ALA A 5 9.13 29.04 -14.94
CA ALA A 5 7.78 29.08 -15.49
C ALA A 5 6.76 28.92 -14.36
N PRO A 6 5.65 29.67 -14.37
CA PRO A 6 4.61 29.52 -13.36
C PRO A 6 4.11 28.08 -13.33
N ASP A 7 3.81 27.58 -12.12
CA ASP A 7 3.28 26.23 -11.94
C ASP A 7 1.99 26.06 -12.77
N PRO A 8 1.79 24.91 -13.44
CA PRO A 8 0.59 24.67 -14.23
C PRO A 8 -0.65 24.73 -13.33
N VAL A 9 -1.68 25.40 -13.84
CA VAL A 9 -3.01 25.49 -13.22
C VAL A 9 -3.89 24.42 -13.85
N PHE A 10 -4.58 23.66 -13.00
CA PHE A 10 -5.50 22.60 -13.37
C PHE A 10 -6.92 23.05 -13.07
N GLU A 11 -7.86 22.74 -13.96
CA GLU A 11 -9.30 22.95 -13.71
C GLU A 11 -9.85 21.79 -12.86
N GLY A 12 -10.22 22.08 -11.62
CA GLY A 12 -10.86 21.12 -10.71
C GLY A 12 -12.39 21.22 -10.73
N VAL A 13 -13.05 20.25 -10.11
CA VAL A 13 -14.53 20.16 -10.03
C VAL A 13 -15.14 21.39 -9.33
N TYR A 14 -14.46 21.92 -8.31
CA TYR A 14 -14.93 23.07 -7.52
C TYR A 14 -14.08 24.32 -7.73
N GLY A 15 -13.29 24.36 -8.80
CA GLY A 15 -12.45 25.50 -9.18
C GLY A 15 -10.98 25.14 -9.46
N PRO A 16 -10.19 26.11 -9.92
CA PRO A 16 -8.81 25.87 -10.33
C PRO A 16 -7.90 25.57 -9.14
N PHE A 17 -6.88 24.73 -9.37
CA PHE A 17 -5.86 24.41 -8.38
C PHE A 17 -4.48 24.24 -9.01
N SER A 18 -3.42 24.32 -8.19
CA SER A 18 -2.04 24.13 -8.63
C SER A 18 -1.31 23.12 -7.76
N ILE A 19 -0.28 22.49 -8.33
CA ILE A 19 0.59 21.54 -7.62
C ILE A 19 1.84 22.28 -7.14
N THR A 20 1.98 22.41 -5.83
CA THR A 20 3.05 23.13 -5.14
C THR A 20 4.34 22.31 -5.06
N ALA A 21 5.45 22.95 -4.67
CA ALA A 21 6.70 22.26 -4.39
C ALA A 21 6.58 21.24 -3.23
N THR A 22 5.74 21.53 -2.22
CA THR A 22 5.47 20.59 -1.12
C THR A 22 4.75 19.35 -1.63
N ASP A 23 3.70 19.53 -2.45
CA ASP A 23 2.96 18.41 -3.05
C ASP A 23 3.91 17.49 -3.83
N ARG A 24 4.87 18.06 -4.59
CA ARG A 24 5.88 17.28 -5.34
C ARG A 24 6.79 16.46 -4.43
N ARG A 25 7.20 17.00 -3.28
CA ARG A 25 8.04 16.30 -2.29
C ARG A 25 7.26 15.16 -1.63
N GLU A 26 6.00 15.39 -1.28
CA GLU A 26 5.13 14.37 -0.70
C GLU A 26 4.85 13.24 -1.69
N VAL A 27 4.60 13.57 -2.96
CA VAL A 27 4.45 12.56 -4.03
C VAL A 27 5.73 11.75 -4.21
N LEU A 28 6.90 12.39 -4.22
CA LEU A 28 8.18 11.66 -4.30
C LEU A 28 8.35 10.73 -3.08
N GLY A 29 8.07 11.22 -1.88
CA GLY A 29 8.10 10.42 -0.65
C GLY A 29 7.17 9.22 -0.72
N TYR A 30 5.93 9.43 -1.19
CA TYR A 30 4.95 8.37 -1.44
C TYR A 30 5.48 7.30 -2.41
N ARG A 31 6.02 7.72 -3.57
CA ARG A 31 6.54 6.80 -4.60
C ARG A 31 7.73 5.98 -4.09
N LEU A 32 8.65 6.61 -3.35
CA LEU A 32 9.80 5.92 -2.75
C LEU A 32 9.36 4.95 -1.65
N ALA A 33 8.40 5.33 -0.81
CA ALA A 33 7.86 4.49 0.24
C ALA A 33 7.17 3.24 -0.32
N LEU A 34 6.33 3.42 -1.35
CA LEU A 34 5.64 2.31 -2.01
C LEU A 34 6.63 1.39 -2.74
N LEU A 35 7.63 1.95 -3.43
CA LEU A 35 8.69 1.17 -4.07
C LEU A 35 9.49 0.37 -3.04
N THR A 36 9.78 0.95 -1.88
CA THR A 36 10.48 0.26 -0.77
C THR A 36 9.67 -0.95 -0.30
N ALA A 37 8.35 -0.78 -0.13
CA ALA A 37 7.47 -1.88 0.24
C ALA A 37 7.44 -2.98 -0.83
N ALA A 38 7.37 -2.61 -2.10
CA ALA A 38 7.37 -3.53 -3.23
C ALA A 38 8.67 -4.35 -3.33
N ILE A 39 9.82 -3.69 -3.21
CA ILE A 39 11.14 -4.36 -3.22
C ILE A 39 11.26 -5.30 -2.03
N ALA A 40 10.86 -4.85 -0.85
CA ALA A 40 10.91 -5.66 0.36
C ALA A 40 10.02 -6.91 0.26
N GLN A 41 8.82 -6.80 -0.31
CA GLN A 41 7.94 -7.93 -0.54
C GLN A 41 8.52 -8.91 -1.56
N ALA A 42 9.06 -8.42 -2.68
CA ALA A 42 9.69 -9.28 -3.68
C ALA A 42 10.93 -10.01 -3.10
N ALA A 43 11.75 -9.29 -2.32
CA ALA A 43 12.90 -9.87 -1.64
C ALA A 43 12.50 -10.90 -0.57
N LEU A 44 11.40 -10.66 0.15
CA LEU A 44 10.83 -11.64 1.09
C LEU A 44 10.42 -12.92 0.38
N LEU A 45 9.72 -12.82 -0.75
CA LEU A 45 9.31 -14.00 -1.53
C LEU A 45 10.51 -14.74 -2.14
N ALA A 46 11.49 -14.00 -2.66
CA ALA A 46 12.73 -14.59 -3.18
C ALA A 46 13.53 -15.30 -2.09
N GLN A 47 13.66 -14.67 -0.91
CA GLN A 47 14.26 -15.27 0.29
C GLN A 47 13.55 -16.56 0.65
N TRP A 48 12.21 -16.55 0.69
CA TRP A 48 11.44 -17.74 1.04
C TRP A 48 11.67 -18.88 0.04
N HIS A 49 11.63 -18.56 -1.25
CA HIS A 49 11.73 -19.56 -2.32
C HIS A 49 13.11 -20.21 -2.43
N TRP A 50 14.19 -19.42 -2.27
CA TRP A 50 15.56 -19.92 -2.48
C TRP A 50 16.34 -20.24 -1.20
N LEU A 51 16.03 -19.56 -0.10
CA LEU A 51 16.84 -19.59 1.12
C LEU A 51 16.03 -20.04 2.35
N GLY A 52 14.72 -20.29 2.18
CA GLY A 52 13.82 -20.75 3.23
C GLY A 52 13.28 -19.64 4.14
N SER A 53 12.54 -20.03 5.17
CA SER A 53 11.70 -19.13 5.97
C SER A 53 12.38 -18.47 7.17
N ALA A 54 13.60 -18.89 7.54
CA ALA A 54 14.25 -18.44 8.77
C ALA A 54 14.59 -16.94 8.80
N TRP A 55 14.74 -16.31 7.62
CA TRP A 55 15.19 -14.92 7.48
C TRP A 55 14.18 -14.05 6.71
N LEU A 56 12.88 -14.30 6.87
CA LEU A 56 11.85 -13.44 6.27
C LEU A 56 11.66 -12.13 7.05
N TRP A 57 11.86 -12.17 8.37
CA TRP A 57 11.61 -11.04 9.26
C TRP A 57 12.40 -9.75 8.93
N PRO A 58 13.66 -9.77 8.43
CA PRO A 58 14.37 -8.55 8.08
C PRO A 58 13.68 -7.80 6.94
N TRP A 59 13.06 -8.53 5.99
CA TRP A 59 12.32 -7.95 4.88
C TRP A 59 10.94 -7.40 5.28
N LEU A 60 10.35 -7.93 6.36
CA LEU A 60 9.11 -7.38 6.92
C LEU A 60 9.28 -5.96 7.46
N LEU A 61 10.48 -5.59 7.93
CA LEU A 61 10.75 -4.25 8.47
C LEU A 61 10.65 -3.13 7.42
N PRO A 62 11.40 -3.14 6.30
CA PRO A 62 11.26 -2.15 5.24
C PRO A 62 9.90 -2.25 4.54
N MET A 63 9.30 -3.44 4.47
CA MET A 63 7.94 -3.61 3.94
C MET A 63 6.91 -2.86 4.80
N ALA A 64 6.96 -3.03 6.12
CA ALA A 64 6.07 -2.36 7.06
C ALA A 64 6.30 -0.85 7.12
N ALA A 65 7.56 -0.41 7.15
CA ALA A 65 7.92 1.00 7.14
C ALA A 65 7.51 1.67 5.82
N GLY A 66 7.79 1.04 4.67
CA GLY A 66 7.41 1.53 3.36
C GLY A 66 5.89 1.64 3.21
N LEU A 67 5.13 0.64 3.64
CA LEU A 67 3.67 0.69 3.62
C LEU A 67 3.13 1.80 4.52
N GLY A 68 3.63 1.94 5.75
CA GLY A 68 3.20 2.98 6.68
C GLY A 68 3.51 4.40 6.17
N LEU A 69 4.70 4.61 5.60
CA LEU A 69 5.08 5.88 4.97
C LEU A 69 4.25 6.17 3.71
N ALA A 70 3.94 5.16 2.91
CA ALA A 70 3.05 5.31 1.77
C ALA A 70 1.66 5.74 2.23
N LEU A 71 1.11 5.11 3.28
CA LEU A 71 -0.15 5.50 3.90
C LEU A 71 -0.12 6.90 4.54
N ARG A 72 1.05 7.44 4.87
CA ARG A 72 1.15 8.81 5.39
C ARG A 72 0.99 9.87 4.29
N TRP A 73 1.50 9.62 3.08
CA TRP A 73 1.52 10.60 1.98
C TRP A 73 0.54 10.29 0.84
N ILE A 74 -0.16 9.15 0.90
CA ILE A 74 -1.20 8.83 -0.08
C ILE A 74 -2.36 9.82 0.04
N HIS A 75 -2.76 10.40 -1.10
CA HIS A 75 -3.92 11.28 -1.18
C HIS A 75 -5.17 10.44 -1.43
N ILE A 76 -6.03 10.34 -0.41
CA ILE A 76 -7.33 9.63 -0.47
C ILE A 76 -8.43 10.62 -0.07
N TYR A 77 -9.41 10.84 -0.95
CA TYR A 77 -10.53 11.76 -0.69
C TYR A 77 -11.36 11.34 0.54
N LEU A 78 -11.62 10.03 0.67
CA LEU A 78 -12.42 9.47 1.75
C LEU A 78 -11.57 9.26 3.02
N ARG A 79 -11.62 10.23 3.94
CA ARG A 79 -10.92 10.13 5.25
C ARG A 79 -11.22 8.86 6.05
N PRO A 80 -12.48 8.36 6.12
CA PRO A 80 -12.75 7.12 6.86
C PRO A 80 -12.00 5.92 6.27
N LEU A 81 -11.96 5.84 4.93
CA LEU A 81 -11.21 4.80 4.23
C LEU A 81 -9.71 4.91 4.54
N HIS A 82 -9.15 6.12 4.46
CA HIS A 82 -7.73 6.35 4.77
C HIS A 82 -7.36 5.92 6.19
N ARG A 83 -8.18 6.29 7.19
CA ARG A 83 -7.97 5.87 8.59
C ARG A 83 -8.12 4.37 8.77
N ALA A 84 -9.09 3.73 8.09
CA ALA A 84 -9.24 2.29 8.14
C ALA A 84 -7.97 1.58 7.64
N LEU A 85 -7.36 2.05 6.55
CA LEU A 85 -6.10 1.49 6.04
C LEU A 85 -4.94 1.66 7.03
N GLN A 86 -4.84 2.81 7.69
CA GLN A 86 -3.82 3.05 8.73
C GLN A 86 -4.01 2.12 9.95
N LEU A 87 -5.27 1.90 10.37
CA LEU A 87 -5.59 0.98 11.46
C LEU A 87 -5.27 -0.47 11.07
N LEU A 88 -5.63 -0.89 9.86
CA LEU A 88 -5.31 -2.22 9.33
C LEU A 88 -3.80 -2.45 9.29
N TRP A 89 -3.03 -1.47 8.80
CA TRP A 89 -1.57 -1.51 8.81
C TRP A 89 -1.03 -1.66 10.23
N LEU A 90 -1.47 -0.82 11.17
CA LEU A 90 -1.02 -0.85 12.55
C LEU A 90 -1.32 -2.19 13.23
N LEU A 91 -2.57 -2.68 13.11
CA LEU A 91 -2.98 -3.96 13.65
C LEU A 91 -2.15 -5.11 13.08
N GLY A 92 -1.89 -5.08 11.77
CA GLY A 92 -1.03 -6.07 11.12
C GLY A 92 0.41 -6.05 11.63
N CYS A 93 1.00 -4.86 11.82
CA CYS A 93 2.32 -4.70 12.43
C CYS A 93 2.36 -5.24 13.87
N LEU A 94 1.33 -4.96 14.67
CA LEU A 94 1.19 -5.50 16.02
C LEU A 94 1.04 -7.04 15.99
N GLY A 95 0.31 -7.58 15.03
CA GLY A 95 0.20 -9.02 14.81
C GLY A 95 1.54 -9.68 14.49
N PHE A 96 2.34 -9.08 13.60
CA PHE A 96 3.69 -9.55 13.32
C PHE A 96 4.62 -9.45 14.54
N ALA A 97 4.53 -8.36 15.31
CA ALA A 97 5.29 -8.20 16.54
C ALA A 97 4.91 -9.26 17.59
N ALA A 98 3.62 -9.51 17.79
CA ALA A 98 3.12 -10.55 18.69
C ALA A 98 3.63 -11.93 18.27
N LEU A 99 3.57 -12.25 16.97
CA LEU A 99 4.08 -13.50 16.43
C LEU A 99 5.61 -13.64 16.62
N ALA A 100 6.36 -12.57 16.40
CA ALA A 100 7.80 -12.55 16.63
C ALA A 100 8.15 -12.74 18.12
N LEU A 101 7.36 -12.20 19.04
CA LEU A 101 7.55 -12.36 20.49
C LEU A 101 7.16 -13.76 20.98
N THR A 102 6.13 -14.38 20.41
CA THR A 102 5.66 -15.71 20.84
C THR A 102 6.47 -16.86 20.27
N ALA A 103 6.81 -16.78 18.97
CA ALA A 103 7.50 -17.86 18.27
C ALA A 103 8.99 -17.59 18.03
N GLY A 104 9.42 -16.33 18.09
CA GLY A 104 10.72 -15.89 17.64
C GLY A 104 10.69 -15.45 16.15
N PRO A 105 11.50 -14.44 15.75
CA PRO A 105 11.48 -13.89 14.39
C PRO A 105 11.75 -14.92 13.28
N GLY A 106 12.61 -15.90 13.54
CA GLY A 106 12.96 -16.94 12.56
C GLY A 106 11.93 -18.06 12.40
N ALA A 107 10.99 -18.19 13.34
CA ALA A 107 9.97 -19.24 13.32
C ALA A 107 8.59 -18.71 12.89
N MET A 108 8.43 -17.41 12.68
CA MET A 108 7.13 -16.77 12.37
C MET A 108 6.37 -17.46 11.24
N ALA A 109 7.03 -17.77 10.13
CA ALA A 109 6.38 -18.43 8.99
C ALA A 109 5.94 -19.87 9.32
N ALA A 110 6.75 -20.61 10.07
CA ALA A 110 6.41 -21.96 10.50
C ALA A 110 5.22 -21.95 11.47
N SER A 111 5.19 -21.00 12.40
CA SER A 111 4.05 -20.80 13.31
C SER A 111 2.77 -20.40 12.58
N LEU A 112 2.89 -19.58 11.54
CA LEU A 112 1.75 -19.18 10.71
C LEU A 112 1.19 -20.34 9.87
N ALA A 113 2.07 -21.23 9.40
CA ALA A 113 1.68 -22.46 8.70
C ALA A 113 1.08 -23.51 9.64
N ALA A 114 1.56 -23.59 10.89
CA ALA A 114 1.07 -24.53 11.89
C ALA A 114 -0.28 -24.11 12.50
N ASP A 115 -0.51 -22.81 12.68
CA ASP A 115 -1.76 -22.27 13.23
C ASP A 115 -2.28 -21.11 12.38
N GLY A 116 -3.22 -21.44 11.49
CA GLY A 116 -3.84 -20.49 10.57
C GLY A 116 -4.59 -19.34 11.25
N ARG A 117 -4.85 -19.39 12.57
CA ARG A 117 -5.46 -18.26 13.30
C ARG A 117 -4.58 -17.02 13.29
N TRP A 118 -3.26 -17.18 13.14
CA TRP A 118 -2.34 -16.04 12.98
C TRP A 118 -2.64 -15.18 11.76
N ILE A 119 -3.35 -15.72 10.76
CA ILE A 119 -3.82 -14.94 9.59
C ILE A 119 -4.75 -13.81 10.02
N TRP A 120 -5.56 -13.99 11.09
CA TRP A 120 -6.38 -12.89 11.61
C TRP A 120 -5.56 -11.76 12.24
N ALA A 121 -4.37 -12.07 12.77
CA ALA A 121 -3.49 -11.09 13.39
C ALA A 121 -2.65 -10.34 12.33
N VAL A 122 -2.08 -11.04 11.35
CA VAL A 122 -1.20 -10.42 10.34
C VAL A 122 -1.93 -10.00 9.06
N GLY A 123 -3.07 -10.63 8.77
CA GLY A 123 -3.91 -10.37 7.59
C GLY A 123 -4.31 -8.89 7.40
N PRO A 124 -4.61 -8.13 8.47
CA PRO A 124 -4.84 -6.68 8.36
C PRO A 124 -3.72 -5.92 7.64
N PHE A 125 -2.45 -6.35 7.79
CA PHE A 125 -1.33 -5.75 7.06
C PHE A 125 -1.53 -5.82 5.54
N PHE A 126 -1.87 -7.02 5.05
CA PHE A 126 -2.10 -7.27 3.63
C PHE A 126 -3.39 -6.62 3.13
N ALA A 127 -4.42 -6.53 3.98
CA ALA A 127 -5.62 -5.75 3.65
C ALA A 127 -5.30 -4.26 3.43
N ALA A 128 -4.40 -3.67 4.23
CA ALA A 128 -3.95 -2.30 4.02
C ALA A 128 -3.18 -2.14 2.68
N LEU A 129 -2.31 -3.09 2.34
CA LEU A 129 -1.60 -3.11 1.06
C LEU A 129 -2.56 -3.22 -0.13
N ALA A 130 -3.52 -4.15 -0.07
CA ALA A 130 -4.57 -4.27 -1.08
C ALA A 130 -5.40 -2.99 -1.21
N GLY A 131 -5.65 -2.28 -0.11
CA GLY A 131 -6.32 -0.98 -0.11
C GLY A 131 -5.57 0.13 -0.84
N ILE A 132 -4.23 0.13 -0.80
CA ILE A 132 -3.42 1.00 -1.67
C ILE A 132 -3.63 0.60 -3.13
N GLY A 133 -3.53 -0.69 -3.44
CA GLY A 133 -3.82 -1.21 -4.77
C GLY A 133 -5.18 -0.74 -5.30
N PHE A 134 -6.21 -0.80 -4.45
CA PHE A 134 -7.56 -0.37 -4.78
C PHE A 134 -7.60 1.11 -5.14
N LYS A 135 -7.01 2.00 -4.32
CA LYS A 135 -6.90 3.43 -4.67
C LYS A 135 -6.24 3.61 -6.02
N GLU A 136 -5.12 2.94 -6.23
CA GLU A 136 -4.32 3.02 -7.46
C GLU A 136 -5.09 2.52 -8.69
N PHE A 137 -5.94 1.51 -8.52
CA PHE A 137 -6.83 1.01 -9.57
C PHE A 137 -7.83 2.07 -10.01
N PHE A 138 -8.49 2.78 -9.07
CA PHE A 138 -9.42 3.85 -9.43
C PHE A 138 -8.72 5.05 -10.09
N CYS A 139 -7.48 5.36 -9.69
CA CYS A 139 -6.71 6.46 -10.27
C CYS A 139 -6.21 6.15 -11.69
N PHE A 140 -5.67 4.95 -11.94
CA PHE A 140 -4.94 4.67 -13.18
C PHE A 140 -5.64 3.68 -14.11
N ARG A 141 -6.59 2.87 -13.61
CA ARG A 141 -7.32 1.81 -14.35
C ARG A 141 -6.38 0.89 -15.14
N ARG A 142 -5.19 0.65 -14.60
CA ARG A 142 -4.14 -0.16 -15.22
C ARG A 142 -4.23 -1.62 -14.75
N PRO A 143 -3.88 -2.59 -15.62
CA PRO A 143 -3.95 -4.02 -15.27
C PRO A 143 -3.07 -4.37 -14.07
N GLU A 144 -1.94 -3.68 -13.86
CA GLU A 144 -1.07 -3.91 -12.72
C GLU A 144 -1.75 -3.55 -11.39
N ALA A 145 -2.56 -2.48 -11.38
CA ALA A 145 -3.32 -2.09 -10.19
C ALA A 145 -4.47 -3.07 -9.91
N ILE A 146 -5.08 -3.64 -10.95
CA ILE A 146 -6.06 -4.74 -10.82
C ILE A 146 -5.39 -5.95 -10.16
N GLY A 147 -4.19 -6.28 -10.62
CA GLY A 147 -3.38 -7.36 -10.07
C GLY A 147 -3.14 -7.21 -8.58
N VAL A 148 -2.58 -6.08 -8.14
CA VAL A 148 -2.32 -5.80 -6.71
C VAL A 148 -3.61 -5.85 -5.88
N THR A 149 -4.70 -5.29 -6.39
CA THR A 149 -5.98 -5.21 -5.66
C THR A 149 -6.65 -6.57 -5.50
N LEU A 150 -6.61 -7.43 -6.52
CA LEU A 150 -7.37 -8.67 -6.55
C LEU A 150 -6.53 -9.91 -6.23
N LEU A 151 -5.28 -9.97 -6.67
CA LEU A 151 -4.43 -11.16 -6.48
C LEU A 151 -4.09 -11.35 -5.01
N LEU A 152 -3.82 -10.29 -4.26
CA LEU A 152 -3.48 -10.40 -2.84
C LEU A 152 -4.66 -10.97 -2.02
N PRO A 153 -5.90 -10.43 -2.10
CA PRO A 153 -7.04 -11.04 -1.41
C PRO A 153 -7.38 -12.45 -1.92
N VAL A 154 -7.32 -12.69 -3.24
CA VAL A 154 -7.61 -14.02 -3.80
C VAL A 154 -6.61 -15.06 -3.30
N ALA A 155 -5.32 -14.73 -3.27
CA ALA A 155 -4.28 -15.63 -2.77
C ALA A 155 -4.51 -15.96 -1.29
N LEU A 156 -4.69 -14.94 -0.44
CA LEU A 156 -4.81 -15.12 1.00
C LEU A 156 -6.13 -15.78 1.41
N LEU A 157 -7.26 -15.32 0.88
CA LEU A 157 -8.57 -15.89 1.20
C LEU A 157 -8.79 -17.25 0.54
N GLY A 158 -8.27 -17.44 -0.68
CA GLY A 158 -8.28 -18.72 -1.36
C GLY A 158 -7.48 -19.78 -0.59
N HIS A 159 -6.33 -19.40 -0.03
CA HIS A 159 -5.58 -20.30 0.84
C HIS A 159 -6.30 -20.57 2.16
N LEU A 160 -6.80 -19.52 2.83
CA LEU A 160 -7.52 -19.64 4.11
C LEU A 160 -8.77 -20.52 4.01
N SER A 161 -9.50 -20.43 2.90
CA SER A 161 -10.70 -21.24 2.63
C SER A 161 -10.40 -22.66 2.15
N GLY A 162 -9.13 -23.00 1.90
CA GLY A 162 -8.73 -24.29 1.33
C GLY A 162 -9.00 -24.43 -0.18
N LEU A 163 -9.44 -23.37 -0.86
CA LEU A 163 -9.70 -23.36 -2.31
C LEU A 163 -8.42 -23.33 -3.14
N LEU A 164 -7.33 -22.77 -2.60
CA LEU A 164 -6.03 -22.68 -3.27
C LEU A 164 -4.97 -23.50 -2.54
N THR A 165 -4.20 -24.25 -3.33
CA THR A 165 -3.00 -24.94 -2.83
C THR A 165 -1.92 -23.93 -2.44
N ALA A 166 -0.97 -24.35 -1.61
CA ALA A 166 0.17 -23.52 -1.23
C ALA A 166 0.99 -23.06 -2.46
N GLY A 167 1.17 -23.95 -3.46
CA GLY A 167 1.86 -23.62 -4.71
C GLY A 167 1.12 -22.57 -5.53
N ALA A 168 -0.20 -22.72 -5.72
CA ALA A 168 -1.01 -21.73 -6.43
C ALA A 168 -0.98 -20.37 -5.71
N THR A 169 -1.10 -20.39 -4.38
CA THR A 169 -1.01 -19.20 -3.53
C THR A 169 0.33 -18.49 -3.71
N GLY A 170 1.44 -19.24 -3.67
CA GLY A 170 2.79 -18.69 -3.89
C GLY A 170 2.95 -18.04 -5.26
N SER A 171 2.43 -18.68 -6.32
CA SER A 171 2.46 -18.11 -7.68
C SER A 171 1.66 -16.82 -7.80
N LEU A 172 0.49 -16.74 -7.16
CA LEU A 172 -0.32 -15.51 -7.14
C LEU A 172 0.39 -14.39 -6.38
N LEU A 173 1.01 -14.69 -5.24
CA LEU A 173 1.79 -13.71 -4.46
C LEU A 173 3.02 -13.21 -5.23
N ALA A 174 3.70 -14.10 -5.96
CA ALA A 174 4.84 -13.72 -6.81
C ALA A 174 4.41 -12.81 -7.97
N LEU A 175 3.30 -13.15 -8.64
CA LEU A 175 2.74 -12.31 -9.70
C LEU A 175 2.29 -10.95 -9.15
N GLU A 176 1.63 -10.94 -8.00
CA GLU A 176 1.19 -9.73 -7.32
C GLU A 176 2.37 -8.80 -6.98
N ALA A 177 3.43 -9.33 -6.36
CA ALA A 177 4.63 -8.56 -6.04
C ALA A 177 5.33 -7.99 -7.30
N ALA A 178 5.37 -8.77 -8.39
CA ALA A 178 5.90 -8.29 -9.67
C ALA A 178 5.05 -7.14 -10.25
N LEU A 179 3.73 -7.26 -10.19
CA LEU A 179 2.82 -6.19 -10.65
C LEU A 179 2.92 -4.95 -9.77
N LEU A 180 3.10 -5.10 -8.46
CA LEU A 180 3.34 -3.98 -7.54
C LEU A 180 4.63 -3.24 -7.89
N LEU A 181 5.72 -3.95 -8.19
CA LEU A 181 6.97 -3.35 -8.66
C LEU A 181 6.78 -2.58 -9.97
N VAL A 182 6.12 -3.19 -10.97
CA VAL A 182 5.85 -2.54 -12.25
C VAL A 182 4.99 -1.28 -12.05
N LEU A 183 3.95 -1.36 -11.22
CA LEU A 183 3.12 -0.21 -10.83
C LEU A 183 3.99 0.91 -10.26
N CYS A 184 4.85 0.62 -9.30
CA CYS A 184 5.73 1.60 -8.66
C CYS A 184 6.67 2.27 -9.67
N LEU A 185 7.36 1.48 -10.49
CA LEU A 185 8.31 1.98 -11.48
C LEU A 185 7.63 2.87 -12.53
N ARG A 186 6.44 2.49 -12.98
CA ARG A 186 5.66 3.28 -13.95
C ARG A 186 5.14 4.61 -13.37
N LYS A 187 5.11 4.79 -12.04
CA LYS A 187 4.69 6.04 -11.40
C LYS A 187 5.75 7.13 -11.48
N PHE A 188 7.04 6.80 -11.42
CA PHE A 188 8.13 7.79 -11.43
C PHE A 188 8.09 8.81 -12.59
N PRO A 189 7.85 8.43 -13.85
CA PRO A 189 7.78 9.40 -14.95
C PRO A 189 6.48 10.20 -14.99
N MET A 190 5.47 9.89 -14.15
CA MET A 190 4.18 10.58 -14.20
C MET A 190 4.23 11.95 -13.52
N PRO A 191 3.44 12.94 -13.99
CA PRO A 191 3.25 14.21 -13.29
C PRO A 191 2.75 13.99 -11.86
N ALA A 192 3.23 14.82 -10.91
CA ALA A 192 2.83 14.71 -9.50
C ALA A 192 1.31 14.90 -9.30
N ALA A 193 0.65 15.69 -10.15
CA ALA A 193 -0.81 15.88 -10.15
C ALA A 193 -1.60 14.56 -10.17
N ALA A 194 -1.07 13.52 -10.83
CA ALA A 194 -1.72 12.23 -10.94
C ALA A 194 -1.81 11.47 -9.59
N ASP A 195 -0.92 11.77 -8.65
CA ASP A 195 -0.90 11.15 -7.32
C ASP A 195 -1.65 11.97 -6.27
N VAL A 196 -1.68 13.30 -6.43
CA VAL A 196 -2.39 14.25 -5.55
C VAL A 196 -3.90 14.22 -5.77
N GLY A 197 -4.33 14.11 -7.04
CA GLY A 197 -5.73 14.26 -7.40
C GLY A 197 -6.19 15.73 -7.41
N ASP A 198 -7.51 15.92 -7.41
CA ASP A 198 -8.16 17.23 -7.49
C ASP A 198 -8.23 17.89 -6.10
N LYS A 199 -7.40 18.91 -5.88
CA LYS A 199 -7.34 19.65 -4.61
C LYS A 199 -8.62 20.43 -4.31
N SER A 200 -9.41 20.81 -5.33
CA SER A 200 -10.67 21.52 -5.13
C SER A 200 -11.70 20.63 -4.42
N VAL A 201 -11.70 19.33 -4.71
CA VAL A 201 -12.56 18.34 -4.02
C VAL A 201 -12.18 18.21 -2.55
N PHE A 202 -10.87 18.20 -2.23
CA PHE A 202 -10.42 18.16 -0.84
C PHE A 202 -10.87 19.40 -0.06
N ALA A 203 -10.74 20.59 -0.65
CA ALA A 203 -11.17 21.84 -0.03
C ALA A 203 -12.69 21.86 0.22
N TYR A 204 -13.46 21.39 -0.75
CA TYR A 204 -14.92 21.31 -0.65
C TYR A 204 -15.39 20.33 0.45
N LEU A 205 -14.80 19.13 0.52
CA LEU A 205 -15.12 18.14 1.56
C LEU A 205 -14.73 18.61 2.97
N GLU A 206 -13.62 19.36 3.10
CA GLU A 206 -13.23 19.98 4.36
C GLU A 206 -14.26 21.04 4.80
N ALA A 207 -14.68 21.92 3.88
CA ALA A 207 -15.67 22.94 4.17
C ALA A 207 -17.01 22.35 4.63
N GLN A 208 -17.50 21.30 3.96
CA GLN A 208 -18.72 20.59 4.38
C GLN A 208 -18.60 20.00 5.80
N ARG A 209 -17.44 19.41 6.13
CA ARG A 209 -17.20 18.87 7.47
C ARG A 209 -17.20 19.96 8.53
N HIS A 210 -16.55 21.10 8.27
CA HIS A 210 -16.57 22.23 9.21
C HIS A 210 -18.00 22.74 9.43
N ALA A 211 -18.81 22.84 8.38
CA ALA A 211 -20.21 23.20 8.51
C ALA A 211 -21.01 22.18 9.33
N ALA A 212 -20.75 20.88 9.16
CA ALA A 212 -21.45 19.81 9.89
C ALA A 212 -20.99 19.60 11.34
N SER A 213 -19.81 20.10 11.72
CA SER A 213 -19.25 19.97 13.08
C SER A 213 -19.41 21.23 13.93
N GLY A 214 -19.80 22.35 13.31
CA GLY A 214 -20.20 23.59 13.99
C GLY A 214 -21.71 23.73 14.20
N ALA A 215 -22.49 22.71 13.82
CA ALA A 215 -23.93 22.57 14.07
C ALA A 215 -24.15 21.49 15.14
#